data_AF-A0A132AFB1-F1
#
_entry.id   AF-A0A132AFB1-F1
#
_cell.length_a   1.000
_cell.length_b   1.000
_cell.length_c   1.000
_cell.angle_alpha   90.00
_cell.angle_beta   90.00
_cell.angle_gamma   90.00
#
_symmetry.space_group_name_H-M   'P 1'
#
loop_
_entity.id
_entity.type
_entity.pdbx_description
1 polymer ?
#
loop_
_entity_poly.entity_id
_entity_poly.type
_entity_poly.pdbx_seq_one_letter_code
_entity_poly.pdbx_strand_id
1 'polypeptide(L)'
;MKLYNEILIQLLLINLFHNLINCLYEDQIGKFDWRQQFIGRVHQVLRASDIWQDHQLLITSTHSGVLAGLYLRNGSINWRHIFSEGPINFISSWPKSSSFQCPILSINGNGRWIRCWRTQGVLISEHSLPNEFLKEISTRYILINLLQSLFEFYSYNLIKQSRATL
;
A
#
# COMPACT_ATOMS: atom_id res chain seq x y z
N MET A 1 -59.84 16.86 3.53
CA MET A 1 -60.06 15.49 3.03
C MET A 1 -58.97 15.04 2.05
N LYS A 2 -58.68 15.77 0.96
CA LYS A 2 -57.60 15.40 0.00
C LYS A 2 -56.21 15.21 0.63
N LEU A 3 -55.78 16.14 1.47
CA LEU A 3 -54.47 16.07 2.16
C LEU A 3 -54.32 14.81 3.03
N TYR A 4 -55.39 14.39 3.72
CA TYR A 4 -55.37 13.19 4.56
C TYR A 4 -55.22 11.91 3.71
N ASN A 5 -55.89 11.88 2.56
CA ASN A 5 -55.79 10.76 1.63
C ASN A 5 -54.39 10.69 0.98
N GLU A 6 -53.77 11.82 0.67
CA GLU A 6 -52.40 11.85 0.15
C GLU A 6 -51.39 11.33 1.17
N ILE A 7 -51.51 11.72 2.44
CA ILE A 7 -50.68 11.22 3.54
C ILE A 7 -50.89 9.71 3.74
N LEU A 8 -52.15 9.25 3.68
CA LEU A 8 -52.48 7.83 3.79
C LEU A 8 -51.85 7.01 2.66
N ILE A 9 -51.91 7.51 1.42
CA ILE A 9 -51.30 6.88 0.24
C ILE A 9 -49.77 6.82 0.41
N GLN A 10 -49.14 7.89 0.89
CA GLN A 10 -47.70 7.91 1.16
C GLN A 10 -47.28 6.87 2.21
N LEU A 11 -48.02 6.75 3.31
CA LEU A 11 -47.76 5.73 4.34
C LEU A 11 -47.95 4.30 3.82
N LEU A 12 -48.95 4.07 2.97
CA LEU A 12 -49.18 2.79 2.30
C LEU A 12 -48.03 2.43 1.36
N LEU A 13 -47.54 3.39 0.58
CA LEU A 13 -46.40 3.19 -0.31
C LEU A 13 -45.14 2.84 0.49
N ILE A 14 -44.83 3.56 1.58
CA ILE A 14 -43.65 3.28 2.41
C ILE A 14 -43.68 1.85 2.97
N ASN A 15 -44.83 1.39 3.46
CA ASN A 15 -44.98 0.01 3.95
C ASN A 15 -44.81 -1.04 2.84
N LEU A 16 -45.31 -0.76 1.63
CA LEU A 16 -45.13 -1.65 0.48
C LEU A 16 -43.65 -1.75 0.06
N PHE A 17 -42.91 -0.63 0.11
CA PHE A 17 -41.49 -0.61 -0.26
C PHE A 17 -40.58 -1.20 0.82
N HIS A 18 -40.96 -1.19 2.10
CA HIS A 18 -40.13 -1.74 3.18
C HIS A 18 -39.83 -3.23 3.00
N ASN A 19 -40.82 -4.02 2.58
CA ASN A 19 -40.68 -5.46 2.36
C ASN A 19 -39.82 -5.82 1.13
N LEU A 20 -39.47 -4.84 0.29
CA LEU A 20 -38.59 -5.04 -0.87
C LEU A 20 -37.11 -4.84 -0.51
N ILE A 21 -36.81 -4.32 0.69
CA ILE A 21 -35.45 -4.06 1.13
C ILE A 21 -35.00 -5.19 2.07
N ASN A 22 -34.32 -6.18 1.50
CA ASN A 22 -33.64 -7.21 2.29
C ASN A 22 -32.18 -6.78 2.53
N CYS A 23 -31.82 -6.57 3.79
CA CYS A 23 -30.44 -6.41 4.22
C CYS A 23 -29.90 -7.75 4.75
N LEU A 24 -28.60 -7.97 4.63
CA LEU A 24 -27.93 -9.08 5.32
C LEU A 24 -28.00 -8.84 6.83
N TYR A 25 -28.33 -9.88 7.58
CA TYR A 25 -28.30 -9.82 9.04
C TYR A 25 -26.85 -9.80 9.54
N GLU A 26 -26.61 -9.14 10.67
CA GLU A 26 -25.28 -9.08 11.30
C GLU A 26 -24.75 -10.48 11.61
N ASP A 27 -25.61 -11.40 12.03
CA ASP A 27 -25.22 -12.78 12.34
C ASP A 27 -24.86 -13.61 11.10
N GLN A 28 -25.07 -13.09 9.90
CA GLN A 28 -24.73 -13.75 8.63
C GLN A 28 -23.33 -13.38 8.12
N ILE A 29 -22.62 -12.43 8.76
CA ILE A 29 -21.25 -12.09 8.40
C ILE A 29 -20.32 -13.29 8.61
N GLY A 30 -19.46 -13.60 7.64
CA GLY A 30 -18.52 -14.72 7.73
C GLY A 30 -19.08 -16.13 7.49
N LYS A 31 -20.41 -16.34 7.57
CA LYS A 31 -21.01 -17.68 7.38
C LYS A 31 -21.01 -18.13 5.91
N PHE A 32 -21.12 -17.20 4.98
CA PHE A 32 -21.19 -17.46 3.53
C PHE A 32 -20.13 -16.68 2.72
N ASP A 33 -19.04 -16.27 3.38
CA ASP A 33 -17.97 -15.52 2.74
C ASP A 33 -17.06 -16.45 1.93
N TRP A 34 -17.08 -16.32 0.62
CA TRP A 34 -16.24 -17.08 -0.34
C TRP A 34 -14.96 -16.31 -0.74
N ARG A 35 -14.71 -15.17 -0.10
CA ARG A 35 -13.64 -14.25 -0.48
C ARG A 35 -12.27 -14.79 -0.10
N GLN A 36 -11.48 -15.16 -1.10
CA GLN A 36 -10.06 -15.47 -0.93
C GLN A 36 -9.20 -14.31 -1.46
N GLN A 37 -8.18 -13.93 -0.70
CA GLN A 37 -7.24 -12.88 -1.08
C GLN A 37 -5.89 -13.49 -1.47
N PHE A 38 -5.38 -13.08 -2.63
CA PHE A 38 -4.06 -13.45 -3.12
C PHE A 38 -3.24 -12.21 -3.48
N ILE A 39 -1.94 -12.39 -3.63
CA ILE A 39 -1.01 -11.33 -4.06
C ILE A 39 -0.59 -11.45 -5.53
N GLY A 40 -0.87 -12.59 -6.17
CA GLY A 40 -0.44 -12.87 -7.54
C GLY A 40 0.97 -13.44 -7.62
N ARG A 41 1.59 -13.36 -8.81
CA ARG A 41 2.92 -13.91 -9.09
C ARG A 41 4.01 -13.01 -8.49
N VAL A 42 4.68 -13.54 -7.47
CA VAL A 42 5.80 -12.87 -6.79
C VAL A 42 6.96 -12.63 -7.75
N HIS A 43 7.56 -11.45 -7.66
CA HIS A 43 8.74 -11.01 -8.40
C HIS A 43 9.96 -10.88 -7.47
N GLN A 44 9.83 -10.16 -6.35
CA GLN A 44 10.89 -10.04 -5.34
C GLN A 44 10.34 -10.32 -3.94
N VAL A 45 11.21 -10.84 -3.06
CA VAL A 45 10.90 -11.12 -1.65
C VAL A 45 12.04 -10.62 -0.80
N LEU A 46 11.71 -9.92 0.29
CA LEU A 46 12.64 -9.46 1.30
C LEU A 46 12.10 -9.80 2.68
N ARG A 47 13.00 -10.01 3.64
CA ARG A 47 12.61 -10.07 5.05
C ARG A 47 12.59 -8.66 5.62
N ALA A 48 11.53 -8.31 6.33
CA ALA A 48 11.47 -7.07 7.08
C ALA A 48 12.59 -7.02 8.13
N SER A 49 13.43 -6.01 8.05
CA SER A 49 14.60 -5.79 8.91
C SER A 49 14.25 -5.33 10.33
N ASP A 50 13.05 -4.78 10.53
CA ASP A 50 12.69 -4.03 11.75
C ASP A 50 11.85 -4.81 12.76
N ILE A 51 11.58 -6.10 12.50
CA ILE A 51 10.67 -6.90 13.32
C ILE A 51 11.38 -8.08 13.97
N TRP A 52 11.25 -8.16 15.29
CA TRP A 52 11.76 -9.25 16.12
C TRP A 52 10.84 -10.50 16.05
N GLN A 53 11.49 -11.66 16.17
CA GLN A 53 11.09 -13.08 16.06
C GLN A 53 9.61 -13.52 15.88
N ASP A 54 8.62 -12.92 16.53
CA ASP A 54 7.24 -13.45 16.49
C ASP A 54 6.36 -12.88 15.37
N HIS A 55 6.63 -11.68 14.89
CA HIS A 55 5.83 -11.01 13.86
C HIS A 55 6.60 -10.77 12.56
N GLN A 56 7.58 -11.62 12.25
CA GLN A 56 8.42 -11.45 11.07
C GLN A 56 7.57 -11.43 9.81
N LEU A 57 7.76 -10.38 9.01
CA LEU A 57 7.08 -10.18 7.74
C LEU A 57 8.04 -10.44 6.58
N LEU A 58 7.53 -11.11 5.56
CA LEU A 58 8.08 -11.11 4.21
C LEU A 58 7.44 -9.98 3.43
N ILE A 59 8.26 -9.05 2.96
CA ILE A 59 7.86 -8.00 2.04
C ILE A 59 7.99 -8.55 0.63
N THR A 60 6.88 -8.57 -0.09
CA THR A 60 6.78 -9.17 -1.43
C THR A 60 6.34 -8.12 -2.43
N SER A 61 6.98 -8.15 -3.59
CA SER A 61 6.54 -7.41 -4.78
C SER A 61 6.11 -8.41 -5.84
N THR A 62 5.16 -8.03 -6.69
CA THR A 62 4.61 -8.91 -7.74
C THR A 62 4.67 -8.24 -9.10
N HIS A 63 4.62 -9.06 -10.16
CA HIS A 63 4.58 -8.57 -11.54
C HIS A 63 3.32 -7.75 -11.85
N SER A 64 2.24 -7.95 -11.11
CA SER A 64 0.98 -7.22 -11.27
C SER A 64 0.91 -5.92 -10.45
N GLY A 65 2.03 -5.42 -9.93
CA GLY A 65 2.06 -4.14 -9.20
C GLY A 65 1.53 -4.23 -7.77
N VAL A 66 1.51 -5.41 -7.15
CA VAL A 66 1.11 -5.60 -5.76
C VAL A 66 2.34 -5.59 -4.85
N LEU A 67 2.31 -4.77 -3.80
CA LEU A 67 3.24 -4.80 -2.65
C LEU A 67 2.49 -5.37 -1.46
N ALA A 68 3.04 -6.38 -0.79
CA ALA A 68 2.39 -6.99 0.36
C ALA A 68 3.37 -7.39 1.45
N GLY A 69 2.93 -7.27 2.70
CA GLY A 69 3.56 -7.86 3.87
C GLY A 69 2.86 -9.17 4.23
N LEU A 70 3.57 -10.29 4.16
CA LEU A 70 3.08 -11.61 4.53
C LEU A 70 3.71 -12.04 5.85
N TYR A 71 2.95 -12.64 6.75
CA TYR A 71 3.53 -13.26 7.93
C TYR A 71 4.39 -14.45 7.53
N LEU A 72 5.63 -14.50 8.01
CA LEU A 72 6.58 -15.56 7.70
C LEU A 72 6.09 -16.94 8.18
N ARG A 73 5.35 -16.98 9.30
CA ARG A 73 4.93 -18.24 9.95
C ARG A 73 3.86 -19.01 9.19
N ASN A 74 2.86 -18.31 8.65
CA ASN A 74 1.68 -18.92 8.06
C ASN A 74 1.35 -18.42 6.65
N GLY A 75 2.11 -17.44 6.13
CA GLY A 75 1.87 -16.84 4.82
C GLY A 75 0.63 -15.96 4.73
N SER A 76 -0.07 -15.68 5.83
CA SER A 76 -1.26 -14.83 5.78
C SER A 76 -0.88 -13.38 5.46
N ILE A 77 -1.76 -12.71 4.72
CA ILE A 77 -1.56 -11.34 4.30
C ILE A 77 -1.80 -10.43 5.51
N ASN A 78 -0.77 -9.68 5.93
CA ASN A 78 -0.90 -8.64 6.95
C ASN A 78 -1.47 -7.36 6.31
N TRP A 79 -0.83 -6.90 5.23
CA TRP A 79 -1.26 -5.75 4.45
C TRP A 79 -0.93 -5.95 2.98
N ARG A 80 -1.67 -5.26 2.10
CA ARG A 80 -1.54 -5.36 0.65
C ARG A 80 -1.92 -4.04 -0.01
N HIS A 81 -1.04 -3.56 -0.88
CA HIS A 81 -1.25 -2.40 -1.75
C HIS A 81 -1.19 -2.84 -3.21
N ILE A 82 -2.14 -2.37 -4.01
CA ILE A 82 -2.24 -2.68 -5.45
C ILE A 82 -2.04 -1.37 -6.20
N PHE A 83 -1.02 -1.30 -7.05
CA PHE A 83 -0.70 -0.12 -7.84
C PHE A 83 -1.10 -0.32 -9.30
N SER A 84 -1.66 0.72 -9.90
CA SER A 84 -2.07 0.72 -11.31
C SER A 84 -0.95 1.18 -12.25
N GLU A 85 0.10 1.81 -11.71
CA GLU A 85 1.16 2.47 -12.47
C GLU A 85 2.25 1.50 -12.99
N GLY A 86 1.95 0.19 -13.03
CA GLY A 86 2.83 -0.85 -13.55
C GLY A 86 3.50 -1.71 -12.45
N PRO A 87 4.41 -2.62 -12.84
CA PRO A 87 5.08 -3.51 -11.91
C PRO A 87 5.94 -2.74 -10.92
N ILE A 88 6.18 -3.35 -9.77
CA ILE A 88 7.18 -2.87 -8.82
C ILE A 88 8.54 -3.37 -9.30
N ASN A 89 9.38 -2.44 -9.73
CA ASN A 89 10.68 -2.73 -10.32
C ASN A 89 11.72 -3.08 -9.26
N PHE A 90 11.63 -2.46 -8.09
CA PHE A 90 12.61 -2.63 -7.02
C PHE A 90 11.97 -2.48 -5.65
N ILE A 91 12.43 -3.30 -4.71
CA ILE A 91 12.16 -3.15 -3.28
C ILE A 91 13.47 -3.26 -2.50
N SER A 92 13.56 -2.57 -1.37
CA SER A 92 14.62 -2.75 -0.37
C SER A 92 14.05 -2.64 1.04
N SER A 93 14.75 -3.25 2.01
CA SER A 93 14.40 -3.22 3.43
C SER A 93 15.64 -2.84 4.22
N TRP A 94 15.51 -1.83 5.09
CA TRP A 94 16.61 -1.33 5.92
C TRP A 94 16.22 -1.29 7.40
N PRO A 95 17.18 -1.56 8.30
CA PRO A 95 16.93 -1.49 9.73
C PRO A 95 16.50 -0.07 10.15
N LYS A 96 15.60 0.02 11.12
CA LYS A 96 15.13 1.28 11.68
C LYS A 96 16.32 2.05 12.21
N SER A 97 16.60 3.19 11.59
CA SER A 97 17.64 4.10 12.03
C SER A 97 17.01 5.37 12.59
N SER A 98 17.65 5.97 13.58
CA SER A 98 17.25 7.31 14.08
C SER A 98 17.35 8.38 12.99
N SER A 99 18.21 8.13 12.01
CA SER A 99 18.50 9.03 10.89
C SER A 99 17.60 8.78 9.68
N PHE A 100 17.24 7.52 9.41
CA PHE A 100 16.52 7.13 8.20
C PHE A 100 15.17 6.51 8.54
N GLN A 101 14.09 7.21 8.17
CA GLN A 101 12.72 6.83 8.47
C GLN A 101 12.02 6.13 7.29
N CYS A 102 12.73 5.26 6.58
CA CYS A 102 12.16 4.49 5.47
C CYS A 102 12.56 3.02 5.56
N PRO A 103 11.92 2.24 6.46
CA PRO A 103 12.21 0.82 6.62
C PRO A 103 12.09 0.01 5.33
N ILE A 104 11.13 0.36 4.48
CA ILE A 104 10.89 -0.30 3.20
C ILE A 104 10.83 0.77 2.12
N LEU A 105 11.61 0.60 1.07
CA LEU A 105 11.54 1.43 -0.14
C LEU A 105 11.00 0.58 -1.28
N SER A 106 10.07 1.14 -2.05
CA SER A 106 9.59 0.54 -3.30
C SER A 106 9.69 1.53 -4.44
N ILE A 107 10.09 1.03 -5.60
CA ILE A 107 10.11 1.80 -6.84
C ILE A 107 9.17 1.12 -7.84
N ASN A 108 8.20 1.87 -8.37
CA ASN A 108 7.26 1.40 -9.39
C ASN A 108 7.38 2.22 -10.68
N GLY A 109 6.75 1.72 -11.75
CA GLY A 109 6.52 2.51 -12.97
C GLY A 109 7.83 2.91 -13.66
N ASN A 110 8.80 1.99 -13.68
CA ASN A 110 10.13 2.16 -14.24
C ASN A 110 10.93 3.31 -13.61
N GLY A 111 10.81 3.50 -12.30
CA GLY A 111 11.50 4.57 -11.60
C GLY A 111 10.67 5.82 -11.40
N ARG A 112 9.47 5.91 -11.98
CA ARG A 112 8.61 7.09 -11.84
C ARG A 112 8.21 7.36 -10.40
N TRP A 113 7.87 6.31 -9.65
CA TRP A 113 7.34 6.47 -8.30
C TRP A 113 8.28 5.83 -7.30
N ILE A 114 8.69 6.63 -6.32
CA ILE A 114 9.54 6.20 -5.21
C ILE A 114 8.76 6.39 -3.93
N ARG A 115 8.56 5.30 -3.18
CA ARG A 115 7.73 5.28 -1.98
C ARG A 115 8.46 4.67 -0.82
N CYS A 116 8.28 5.29 0.34
CA CYS A 116 8.79 4.83 1.61
C CYS A 116 7.65 4.36 2.50
N TRP A 117 7.83 3.19 3.11
CA TRP A 117 6.80 2.53 3.91
C TRP A 117 7.34 2.16 5.27
N ARG A 118 6.44 2.20 6.25
CA ARG A 118 6.63 1.50 7.50
C ARG A 118 6.36 0.01 7.29
N THR A 119 6.95 -0.83 8.13
CA THR A 119 6.80 -2.28 8.06
C THR A 119 5.37 -2.77 8.24
N GLN A 120 4.51 -1.98 8.87
CA GLN A 120 3.06 -2.22 9.00
C GLN A 120 2.26 -1.86 7.72
N GLY A 121 2.93 -1.49 6.63
CA GLY A 121 2.27 -1.15 5.37
C GLY A 121 1.76 0.29 5.30
N VAL A 122 2.17 1.15 6.22
CA VAL A 122 1.78 2.57 6.21
C VAL A 122 2.73 3.34 5.30
N LEU A 123 2.18 4.09 4.34
CA LEU A 123 2.97 4.99 3.49
C LEU A 123 3.51 6.16 4.33
N ILE A 124 4.82 6.40 4.25
CA ILE A 124 5.52 7.50 4.94
C ILE A 124 5.72 8.67 3.98
N SER A 125 6.22 8.38 2.77
CA SER A 125 6.38 9.39 1.72
C SER A 125 6.26 8.77 0.34
N GLU A 126 5.83 9.60 -0.61
CA GLU A 126 5.78 9.30 -2.03
C GLU A 126 6.38 10.47 -2.80
N HIS A 127 7.23 10.15 -3.77
CA HIS A 127 7.81 11.10 -4.68
C HIS A 127 7.64 10.60 -6.11
N SER A 128 7.25 11.51 -7.01
CA SER A 128 7.20 11.24 -8.44
C SER A 128 8.36 11.92 -9.15
N LEU A 129 9.01 11.20 -10.06
CA LEU A 129 10.05 11.72 -10.92
C LEU A 129 9.46 12.16 -12.27
N PRO A 130 9.87 13.32 -12.80
CA PRO A 130 9.38 13.81 -14.08
C PRO A 130 9.86 12.92 -15.24
N ASN A 131 9.07 12.86 -16.32
CA ASN A 131 9.30 11.99 -17.47
C ASN A 131 10.66 12.21 -18.16
N GLU A 132 11.16 13.44 -18.14
CA GLU A 132 12.44 13.81 -18.75
C GLU A 132 13.60 13.04 -18.10
N PHE A 133 13.57 12.93 -16.77
CA PHE A 133 14.56 12.19 -16.00
C PHE A 133 14.51 10.68 -16.30
N LEU A 134 13.30 10.12 -16.52
CA LEU A 134 13.12 8.71 -16.86
C LEU A 134 13.71 8.33 -18.23
N LYS A 135 13.65 9.25 -19.20
CA LYS A 135 14.28 9.05 -20.51
C LYS A 135 15.80 9.00 -20.39
N GLU A 136 16.38 9.90 -19.60
CA GLU A 136 17.82 9.93 -19.35
C GLU A 136 18.31 8.67 -18.61
N ILE A 137 17.55 8.21 -17.62
CA ILE A 137 17.77 6.96 -16.89
C ILE A 137 17.80 5.73 -17.81
N SER A 138 16.87 5.65 -18.75
CA SER A 138 16.77 4.50 -19.68
C SER A 138 18.01 4.33 -20.58
N THR A 139 18.82 5.38 -20.75
CA THR A 139 20.00 5.37 -21.61
C THR A 139 21.30 4.98 -20.89
N ARG A 140 21.30 4.84 -19.54
CA ARG A 140 22.50 4.45 -18.77
C ARG A 140 22.21 3.31 -17.79
N TYR A 141 22.86 2.17 -17.98
CA TYR A 141 22.84 0.98 -17.10
C TYR A 141 23.39 1.17 -15.67
N ILE A 142 23.62 2.40 -15.19
CA ILE A 142 24.47 2.70 -14.02
C ILE A 142 23.66 3.00 -12.73
N LEU A 143 22.33 2.90 -12.76
CA LEU A 143 21.49 3.49 -11.71
C LEU A 143 21.40 2.78 -10.37
N ILE A 144 21.66 1.47 -10.27
CA ILE A 144 21.45 0.77 -8.99
C ILE A 144 22.44 1.26 -7.93
N ASN A 145 23.70 1.48 -8.30
CA ASN A 145 24.71 1.99 -7.36
C ASN A 145 24.53 3.49 -7.08
N LEU A 146 24.06 4.25 -8.07
CA LEU A 146 23.95 5.71 -7.98
C LEU A 146 22.70 6.16 -7.21
N LEU A 147 21.60 5.41 -7.30
CA LEU A 147 20.40 5.64 -6.49
C LEU A 147 20.64 5.33 -5.02
N GLN A 148 21.43 4.29 -4.73
CA GLN A 148 21.78 3.97 -3.34
C GLN A 148 22.65 5.08 -2.71
N SER A 149 23.66 5.59 -3.43
CA SER A 149 24.47 6.71 -2.95
C SER A 149 23.71 8.04 -2.87
N LEU A 150 22.81 8.31 -3.81
CA LEU A 150 22.00 9.53 -3.78
C LEU A 150 20.95 9.48 -2.66
N PHE A 151 20.38 8.31 -2.36
CA PHE A 151 19.50 8.16 -1.22
C PHE A 151 20.25 8.40 0.10
N GLU A 152 21.43 7.84 0.28
CA GLU A 152 22.27 8.12 1.46
C GLU A 152 22.59 9.61 1.59
N PHE A 153 22.89 10.29 0.49
CA PHE A 153 23.19 11.73 0.45
C PHE A 153 21.97 12.61 0.80
N TYR A 154 20.80 12.35 0.21
CA TYR A 154 19.59 13.13 0.50
C TYR A 154 19.06 12.87 1.92
N SER A 155 19.21 11.64 2.41
CA SER A 155 18.90 11.29 3.80
C SER A 155 19.75 12.11 4.77
N TYR A 156 21.06 12.21 4.51
CA TYR A 156 22.00 12.96 5.36
C TYR A 156 21.66 14.46 5.42
N ASN A 157 21.28 15.07 4.30
CA ASN A 157 20.99 16.51 4.25
C ASN A 157 19.66 16.89 4.91
N LEU A 158 18.64 16.04 4.83
CA LEU A 158 17.36 16.25 5.54
C LEU A 158 17.52 16.19 7.07
N ILE A 159 18.44 15.35 7.58
CA ILE A 159 18.76 15.25 9.02
C ILE A 159 19.54 16.48 9.51
N LYS A 160 20.42 17.06 8.68
CA LYS A 160 21.13 18.29 9.02
C LYS A 160 20.20 19.49 9.12
N GLN A 161 19.22 19.59 8.23
CA GLN A 161 18.27 20.71 8.25
C GLN A 161 17.32 20.67 9.46
N SER A 162 16.92 19.50 9.95
CA SER A 162 16.07 19.38 11.14
C SER A 162 16.81 19.64 12.47
N ARG A 163 18.14 19.53 12.50
CA ARG A 163 18.97 19.89 13.67
C ARG A 163 19.37 21.37 13.71
N ALA A 164 19.19 22.11 12.63
CA ALA A 164 19.51 23.54 12.57
C ALA A 164 18.35 24.46 13.01
N THR A 165 17.19 23.88 13.36
CA THR A 165 15.97 24.61 13.75
C THR A 165 15.59 24.42 15.23
N LEU A 166 16.53 23.98 16.08
CA LEU A 166 16.46 24.03 17.54
C LEU A 166 17.63 24.86 18.05
#